data_AF-A0AAI9G9B3-F1
#
_entry.id   AF-A0AAI9G9B3-F1
#
_cell.length_a   1.000
_cell.length_b   1.000
_cell.length_c   1.000
_cell.angle_alpha   90.00
_cell.angle_beta   90.00
_cell.angle_gamma   90.00
#
_symmetry.space_group_name_H-M   'P 1'
#
loop_
_entity.id
_entity.type
_entity.pdbx_description
1 polymer ?
#
loop_
_entity_poly.entity_id
_entity_poly.type
_entity_poly.pdbx_seq_one_letter_code
_entity_poly.pdbx_strand_id
1 'polypeptide(L)'
;MKRWALATLSLALLAGCSTPPAISWQQDNQVTVNQSVIELKSTLWVNQMPMVGEEETQSLHGSLYLSSNGELPASLTVNHLTIKQGEQQWNLSESDLEVRTHSENQWEVAFNWQGEFDMEKPVDIALQLENQATILWLVERKVAIDKVY
;
A
#
# COMPACT_ATOMS: atom_id res chain seq x y z
N MET A 1 50.58 -39.26 19.45
CA MET A 1 49.50 -38.36 19.97
C MET A 1 48.50 -38.14 18.85
N LYS A 2 47.31 -38.76 18.92
CA LYS A 2 46.29 -38.63 17.87
C LYS A 2 44.93 -38.96 18.46
N ARG A 3 44.10 -37.95 18.75
CA ARG A 3 42.62 -38.08 18.75
C ARG A 3 42.04 -36.71 18.43
N TRP A 4 41.42 -36.66 17.26
CA TRP A 4 40.61 -35.57 16.77
C TRP A 4 39.23 -35.69 17.43
N ALA A 5 38.68 -34.60 17.93
CA ALA A 5 37.28 -34.52 18.31
C ALA A 5 36.74 -33.18 17.83
N LEU A 6 36.32 -33.17 16.57
CA LEU A 6 35.38 -32.22 15.99
C LEU A 6 34.02 -32.50 16.63
N ALA A 7 33.42 -31.49 17.24
CA ALA A 7 32.01 -31.50 17.62
C ALA A 7 31.40 -30.14 17.24
N THR A 8 31.09 -29.99 15.97
CA THR A 8 30.25 -28.91 15.44
C THR A 8 28.79 -29.28 15.66
N LEU A 9 28.18 -28.73 16.71
CA LEU A 9 26.72 -28.73 16.88
C LEU A 9 26.14 -27.58 16.05
N SER A 10 25.75 -27.88 14.82
CA SER A 10 24.94 -26.97 13.99
C SER A 10 23.48 -27.03 14.45
N LEU A 11 23.08 -26.08 15.29
CA LEU A 11 21.67 -25.77 15.52
C LEU A 11 21.12 -25.06 14.26
N ALA A 12 20.48 -25.83 13.38
CA ALA A 12 19.59 -25.27 12.38
C ALA A 12 18.31 -24.79 13.08
N LEU A 13 18.25 -23.50 13.39
CA LEU A 13 17.00 -22.82 13.75
C LEU A 13 16.15 -22.70 12.48
N LEU A 14 15.16 -23.56 12.35
CA LEU A 14 14.05 -23.41 11.41
C LEU A 14 13.17 -22.25 11.88
N ALA A 15 13.56 -21.02 11.54
CA ALA A 15 12.69 -19.86 11.65
C ALA A 15 11.67 -19.91 10.50
N GLY A 16 10.63 -20.74 10.67
CA GLY A 16 9.41 -20.64 9.89
C GLY A 16 8.54 -19.49 10.40
N CYS A 17 9.04 -18.25 10.35
CA CYS A 17 8.17 -17.09 10.53
C CYS A 17 7.55 -16.81 9.16
N SER A 18 6.29 -17.18 8.97
CA SER A 18 5.47 -16.68 7.86
C SER A 18 5.19 -15.20 8.09
N THR A 19 6.20 -14.36 7.94
CA THR A 19 5.99 -12.91 7.84
C THR A 19 5.34 -12.66 6.49
N PRO A 20 4.25 -11.86 6.43
CA PRO A 20 3.72 -11.38 5.16
C PRO A 20 4.87 -10.84 4.31
N PRO A 21 4.86 -11.06 2.98
CA PRO A 21 5.95 -10.60 2.13
C PRO A 21 6.13 -9.10 2.31
N ALA A 22 7.36 -8.70 2.66
CA ALA A 22 7.71 -7.30 2.84
C ALA A 22 7.44 -6.51 1.55
N ILE A 23 7.00 -5.26 1.70
CA ILE A 23 6.75 -4.37 0.56
C ILE A 23 8.06 -4.16 -0.20
N SER A 24 8.10 -4.61 -1.46
CA SER A 24 9.18 -4.28 -2.37
C SER A 24 8.90 -2.93 -3.00
N TRP A 25 9.51 -1.86 -2.48
CA TRP A 25 9.33 -0.50 -3.01
C TRP A 25 9.86 -0.31 -4.44
N GLN A 26 10.57 -1.30 -5.01
CA GLN A 26 10.95 -1.30 -6.43
C GLN A 26 9.92 -1.98 -7.34
N GLN A 27 8.86 -2.58 -6.78
CA GLN A 27 7.77 -3.15 -7.55
C GLN A 27 7.03 -2.07 -8.34
N ASP A 28 6.31 -2.50 -9.38
CA ASP A 28 5.59 -1.61 -10.26
C ASP A 28 4.18 -1.29 -9.74
N ASN A 29 3.53 -0.31 -10.37
CA ASN A 29 2.13 0.01 -10.13
C ASN A 29 1.18 -0.93 -10.88
N GLN A 30 1.67 -2.08 -11.36
CA GLN A 30 0.91 -3.06 -12.12
C GLN A 30 1.15 -4.49 -11.63
N VAL A 31 0.11 -5.32 -11.70
CA VAL A 31 0.17 -6.75 -11.40
C VAL A 31 -0.75 -7.53 -12.33
N THR A 32 -0.35 -8.75 -12.70
CA THR A 32 -1.21 -9.65 -13.48
C THR A 32 -1.92 -10.63 -12.55
N VAL A 33 -3.25 -10.66 -12.62
CA VAL A 33 -4.10 -11.59 -11.88
C VAL A 33 -5.07 -12.24 -12.85
N ASN A 34 -5.11 -13.58 -12.89
CA ASN A 34 -6.00 -14.33 -13.79
C ASN A 34 -5.96 -13.83 -15.24
N GLN A 35 -4.76 -13.56 -15.78
CA GLN A 35 -4.52 -13.04 -17.14
C GLN A 35 -4.99 -11.59 -17.38
N SER A 36 -5.52 -10.91 -16.37
CA SER A 36 -5.86 -9.49 -16.41
C SER A 36 -4.77 -8.66 -15.76
N VAL A 37 -4.39 -7.56 -16.39
CA VAL A 37 -3.41 -6.60 -15.85
C VAL A 37 -4.18 -5.54 -15.08
N ILE A 38 -3.90 -5.44 -13.79
CA ILE A 38 -4.44 -4.44 -12.88
C ILE A 38 -3.38 -3.36 -12.70
N GLU A 39 -3.76 -2.10 -12.92
CA GLU A 39 -2.93 -0.91 -12.75
C GLU A 39 -3.47 -0.04 -11.60
N LEU A 40 -2.56 0.49 -10.78
CA LEU A 40 -2.81 1.46 -9.73
C LEU A 40 -2.45 2.87 -10.21
N LYS A 41 -3.38 3.81 -10.04
CA LYS A 41 -3.13 5.26 -10.15
C LYS A 41 -3.73 6.00 -8.96
N SER A 42 -2.95 6.86 -8.35
CA SER A 42 -3.30 7.52 -7.10
C SER A 42 -3.43 9.02 -7.31
N THR A 43 -4.44 9.61 -6.68
CA THR A 43 -4.59 11.06 -6.55
C THR A 43 -4.67 11.38 -5.06
N LEU A 44 -3.81 12.29 -4.60
CA LEU A 44 -3.72 12.67 -3.20
C LEU A 44 -3.89 14.18 -3.08
N TRP A 45 -4.62 14.61 -2.07
CA TRP A 45 -4.81 16.04 -1.84
C TRP A 45 -5.03 16.39 -0.38
N VAL A 46 -4.81 17.67 -0.08
CA VAL A 46 -5.23 18.28 1.17
C VAL A 46 -6.17 19.45 0.91
N ASN A 47 -7.14 19.62 1.80
CA ASN A 47 -8.00 20.79 1.79
C ASN A 47 -7.29 21.93 2.53
N GLN A 48 -7.03 23.04 1.83
CA GLN A 48 -6.41 24.26 2.37
C GLN A 48 -7.47 25.33 2.71
N MET A 49 -8.75 24.96 2.79
CA MET A 49 -9.80 25.86 3.24
C MET A 49 -9.75 25.99 4.77
N PRO A 50 -9.47 27.19 5.32
CA PRO A 50 -9.47 27.38 6.77
C PRO A 50 -10.90 27.24 7.31
N MET A 51 -11.12 26.28 8.20
CA MET A 51 -12.34 26.21 8.99
C MET A 51 -12.22 27.18 10.17
N VAL A 52 -13.09 28.19 10.23
CA VAL A 52 -13.08 29.19 11.30
C VAL A 52 -13.35 28.50 12.64
N GLY A 53 -12.33 28.46 13.51
CA GLY A 53 -12.48 28.03 14.90
C GLY A 53 -12.00 26.60 15.23
N GLU A 54 -11.38 25.89 14.31
CA GLU A 54 -10.80 24.56 14.56
C GLU A 54 -9.27 24.60 14.55
N GLU A 55 -8.64 23.78 15.40
CA GLU A 55 -7.21 23.48 15.24
C GLU A 55 -7.07 22.68 13.96
N GLU A 56 -6.40 23.24 12.94
CA GLU A 56 -6.29 22.60 11.63
C GLU A 56 -5.45 21.32 11.72
N THR A 57 -6.10 20.18 11.95
CA THR A 57 -5.53 18.87 11.64
C THR A 57 -5.69 18.63 10.15
N GLN A 58 -4.70 19.10 9.38
CA GLN A 58 -4.63 18.85 7.93
C GLN A 58 -4.61 17.33 7.69
N SER A 59 -5.62 16.85 7.00
CA SER A 59 -5.79 15.43 6.71
C SER A 59 -5.50 15.16 5.24
N LEU A 60 -4.72 14.10 4.98
CA LEU A 60 -4.41 13.65 3.64
C LEU A 60 -5.58 12.84 3.11
N HIS A 61 -6.21 13.35 2.06
CA HIS A 61 -7.21 12.64 1.31
C HIS A 61 -6.54 11.89 0.16
N GLY A 62 -7.06 10.71 -0.15
CA GLY A 62 -6.61 9.98 -1.33
C GLY A 62 -7.69 9.17 -2.00
N SER A 63 -7.53 9.04 -3.32
CA SER A 63 -8.35 8.24 -4.20
C SER A 63 -7.41 7.41 -5.06
N LEU A 64 -7.35 6.11 -4.80
CA LEU A 64 -6.53 5.15 -5.52
C LEU A 64 -7.41 4.37 -6.50
N TYR A 65 -7.18 4.52 -7.79
CA TYR A 65 -7.91 3.83 -8.82
C TYR A 65 -7.20 2.55 -9.22
N LEU A 66 -7.92 1.42 -9.08
CA LEU A 66 -7.54 0.13 -9.63
C LEU A 66 -8.28 -0.04 -10.95
N SER A 67 -7.54 -0.06 -12.06
CA SER A 67 -8.10 -0.25 -13.40
C SER A 67 -7.55 -1.52 -14.01
N SER A 68 -8.39 -2.29 -14.70
CA SER A 68 -7.99 -3.55 -15.32
C SER A 68 -8.35 -3.61 -16.79
N ASN A 69 -7.54 -4.33 -17.59
CA ASN A 69 -7.84 -4.63 -18.99
C ASN A 69 -8.94 -5.70 -19.17
N GLY A 70 -9.42 -6.29 -18.07
CA GLY A 70 -10.57 -7.19 -17.99
C GLY A 70 -11.33 -6.97 -16.68
N GLU A 71 -12.32 -7.81 -16.38
CA GLU A 71 -13.04 -7.74 -15.09
C GLU A 71 -12.07 -7.93 -13.91
N LEU A 72 -12.23 -7.11 -12.88
CA LEU A 72 -11.53 -7.29 -11.62
C LEU A 72 -12.06 -8.58 -10.95
N PRO A 73 -11.19 -9.51 -10.52
CA PRO A 73 -11.65 -10.78 -9.95
C PRO A 73 -12.55 -10.55 -8.73
N ALA A 74 -13.69 -11.26 -8.65
CA ALA A 74 -14.61 -11.15 -7.52
C ALA A 74 -13.99 -11.56 -6.17
N SER A 75 -12.89 -12.32 -6.20
CA SER A 75 -12.11 -12.72 -5.03
C SER A 75 -11.00 -11.74 -4.66
N LEU A 76 -10.87 -10.62 -5.38
CA LEU A 76 -9.89 -9.57 -5.10
C LEU A 76 -10.37 -8.74 -3.91
N THR A 77 -9.54 -8.57 -2.90
CA THR A 77 -9.80 -7.71 -1.73
C THR A 77 -8.68 -6.69 -1.55
N VAL A 78 -9.02 -5.56 -0.95
CA VAL A 78 -8.08 -4.50 -0.58
C VAL A 78 -7.92 -4.55 0.94
N ASN A 79 -6.73 -4.88 1.42
CA ASN A 79 -6.54 -5.19 2.84
C ASN A 79 -5.75 -4.12 3.59
N HIS A 80 -4.81 -3.47 2.90
CA HIS A 80 -3.82 -2.60 3.53
C HIS A 80 -3.31 -1.54 2.57
N LEU A 81 -3.07 -0.34 3.07
CA LEU A 81 -2.38 0.73 2.35
C LEU A 81 -1.21 1.21 3.20
N THR A 82 -0.02 1.27 2.60
CA THR A 82 1.15 1.92 3.19
C THR A 82 1.48 3.17 2.40
N ILE A 83 1.55 4.31 3.08
CA ILE A 83 2.01 5.58 2.54
C ILE A 83 3.42 5.81 3.08
N LYS A 84 4.38 6.16 2.22
CA LYS A 84 5.76 6.41 2.61
C LYS A 84 6.21 7.80 2.15
N GLN A 85 6.84 8.54 3.05
CA GLN A 85 7.48 9.82 2.73
C GLN A 85 8.86 9.89 3.39
N GLY A 86 9.91 9.76 2.59
CA GLY A 86 11.28 9.62 3.11
C GLY A 86 11.41 8.39 4.02
N GLU A 87 11.71 8.61 5.30
CA GLU A 87 11.83 7.57 6.33
C GLU A 87 10.51 7.29 7.07
N GLN A 88 9.50 8.16 6.93
CA GLN A 88 8.20 7.99 7.59
C GLN A 88 7.30 7.04 6.79
N GLN A 89 6.52 6.24 7.51
CA GLN A 89 5.51 5.36 6.93
C GLN A 89 4.24 5.39 7.77
N TRP A 90 3.10 5.47 7.09
CA TRP A 90 1.77 5.34 7.67
C TRP A 90 1.10 4.11 7.10
N ASN A 91 0.46 3.35 7.97
CA ASN A 91 -0.14 2.06 7.65
C ASN A 91 -1.63 2.14 7.96
N LEU A 92 -2.43 2.05 6.90
CA LEU A 92 -3.87 2.09 6.93
C LEU A 92 -4.38 0.66 6.76
N SER A 93 -5.23 0.25 7.69
CA SER A 93 -5.89 -1.04 7.65
C SER A 93 -7.17 -0.97 6.83
N GLU A 94 -7.79 -2.11 6.55
CA GLU A 94 -9.08 -2.18 5.85
C GLU A 94 -10.15 -1.25 6.44
N SER A 95 -10.20 -1.04 7.76
CA SER A 95 -11.18 -0.15 8.38
C SER A 95 -10.95 1.34 8.09
N ASP A 96 -9.76 1.70 7.62
CA ASP A 96 -9.39 3.07 7.24
C ASP A 96 -9.62 3.33 5.74
N LEU A 97 -10.06 2.31 4.99
CA LEU A 97 -10.21 2.32 3.53
C LEU A 97 -11.66 2.10 3.13
N GLU A 98 -12.13 2.89 2.16
CA GLU A 98 -13.45 2.71 1.55
C GLU A 98 -13.27 2.23 0.10
N VAL A 99 -13.72 1.01 -0.19
CA VAL A 99 -13.69 0.47 -1.56
C VAL A 99 -15.01 0.79 -2.26
N ARG A 100 -14.93 1.50 -3.39
CA ARG A 100 -16.06 1.90 -4.22
C ARG A 100 -15.93 1.25 -5.59
N THR A 101 -16.95 0.49 -5.98
CA THR A 101 -17.01 -0.14 -7.31
C THR A 101 -17.64 0.82 -8.31
N HIS A 102 -16.86 1.34 -9.26
CA HIS A 102 -17.36 2.20 -10.35
C HIS A 102 -17.87 1.38 -11.53
N SER A 103 -17.20 0.27 -11.83
CA SER A 103 -17.58 -0.70 -12.86
C SER A 103 -16.92 -2.05 -12.60
N GLU A 104 -17.18 -3.05 -13.45
CA GLU A 104 -16.59 -4.39 -13.34
C GLU A 104 -15.07 -4.41 -13.50
N ASN A 105 -14.47 -3.41 -14.16
CA ASN A 105 -13.04 -3.31 -14.40
C ASN A 105 -12.37 -2.10 -13.71
N GLN A 106 -13.12 -1.36 -12.89
CA GLN A 106 -12.59 -0.18 -12.19
C GLN A 106 -13.15 -0.02 -10.78
N TRP A 107 -12.26 -0.07 -9.81
CA TRP A 107 -12.55 0.23 -8.40
C TRP A 107 -11.77 1.48 -7.95
N GLU A 108 -12.30 2.16 -6.95
CA GLU A 108 -11.62 3.23 -6.22
C GLU A 108 -11.44 2.78 -4.78
N VAL A 109 -10.26 3.01 -4.22
CA VAL A 109 -9.99 2.92 -2.79
C VAL A 109 -9.80 4.34 -2.28
N ALA A 110 -10.74 4.81 -1.47
CA ALA A 110 -10.71 6.13 -0.88
C ALA A 110 -10.24 6.07 0.58
N PHE A 111 -9.51 7.08 1.02
CA PHE A 111 -9.12 7.23 2.42
C PHE A 111 -9.02 8.69 2.84
N ASN A 112 -9.06 8.91 4.15
CA ASN A 112 -8.80 10.20 4.78
C ASN A 112 -7.96 9.98 6.04
N TRP A 113 -6.72 10.48 6.06
CA TRP A 113 -5.75 10.13 7.10
C TRP A 113 -5.06 11.34 7.70
N GLN A 114 -5.11 11.42 9.04
CA GLN A 114 -4.39 12.45 9.79
C GLN A 114 -2.97 11.96 10.07
N GLY A 115 -1.98 12.63 9.48
CA GLY A 115 -0.57 12.33 9.64
C GLY A 115 0.30 13.55 9.41
N GLU A 116 1.53 13.51 9.93
CA GLU A 116 2.52 14.57 9.73
C GLU A 116 3.19 14.43 8.37
N PHE A 117 2.53 14.91 7.32
CA PHE A 117 3.04 14.87 5.96
C PHE A 117 3.65 16.22 5.55
N ASP A 118 4.78 16.19 4.84
CA ASP A 118 5.32 17.35 4.15
C ASP A 118 4.57 17.56 2.82
N MET A 119 3.70 18.57 2.78
CA MET A 119 2.82 18.86 1.63
C MET A 119 3.57 19.30 0.37
N GLU A 120 4.84 19.67 0.47
CA GLU A 120 5.66 20.09 -0.68
C GLU A 120 6.40 18.92 -1.32
N LYS A 121 6.31 17.72 -0.75
CA LYS A 121 7.05 16.53 -1.20
C LYS A 121 6.09 15.42 -1.63
N PRO A 122 6.41 14.69 -2.71
CA PRO A 122 5.63 13.55 -3.10
C PRO A 122 5.78 12.40 -2.10
N VAL A 123 4.87 11.44 -2.18
CA VAL A 123 4.89 10.20 -1.39
C VAL A 123 4.95 8.98 -2.30
N ASP A 124 5.38 7.86 -1.75
CA ASP A 124 5.22 6.56 -2.38
C ASP A 124 4.01 5.85 -1.74
N ILE A 125 3.23 5.18 -2.56
CA ILE A 125 2.01 4.48 -2.20
C ILE A 125 2.20 2.99 -2.47
N ALA A 126 1.86 2.14 -1.50
CA ALA A 126 1.82 0.70 -1.65
C ALA A 126 0.46 0.16 -1.23
N LEU A 127 -0.31 -0.35 -2.19
CA LEU A 127 -1.63 -0.93 -1.94
C LEU A 127 -1.52 -2.46 -1.94
N GLN A 128 -1.96 -3.10 -0.86
CA GLN A 128 -2.05 -4.54 -0.75
C GLN A 128 -3.38 -5.03 -1.31
N LEU A 129 -3.28 -5.94 -2.26
CA LEU A 129 -4.40 -6.72 -2.75
C LEU A 129 -4.25 -8.16 -2.29
N GLU A 130 -5.35 -8.85 -2.06
CA GLU A 130 -5.38 -10.30 -1.90
C GLU A 130 -6.31 -10.92 -2.92
N ASN A 131 -5.87 -12.01 -3.56
CA ASN A 131 -6.72 -12.81 -4.44
C ASN A 131 -6.55 -14.28 -4.10
N GLN A 132 -7.60 -14.91 -3.57
CA GLN A 132 -7.63 -16.35 -3.23
C GLN A 132 -6.39 -16.78 -2.40
N ALA A 133 -6.11 -16.06 -1.31
CA ALA A 133 -4.94 -16.24 -0.42
C ALA A 133 -3.58 -15.81 -0.99
N THR A 134 -3.51 -15.27 -2.21
CA THR A 134 -2.29 -14.69 -2.77
C THR A 134 -2.22 -13.21 -2.44
N ILE A 135 -1.23 -12.81 -1.63
CA ILE A 135 -0.94 -11.40 -1.34
C ILE A 135 -0.15 -10.77 -2.48
N LEU A 136 -0.62 -9.64 -2.97
CA LEU A 136 -0.04 -8.85 -4.04
C LEU A 136 0.16 -7.42 -3.56
N TRP A 137 1.19 -6.74 -4.07
CA TRP A 137 1.44 -5.33 -3.81
C TRP A 137 1.40 -4.56 -5.13
N LEU A 138 0.79 -3.39 -5.13
CA LEU A 138 0.92 -2.41 -6.20
C LEU A 138 1.62 -1.19 -5.63
N VAL A 139 2.72 -0.76 -6.26
CA VAL A 139 3.53 0.35 -5.76
C VAL A 139 3.58 1.48 -6.77
N GLU A 140 3.07 2.64 -6.38
CA GLU A 140 3.16 3.87 -7.15
C GLU A 140 4.07 4.85 -6.44
N ARG A 141 5.12 5.31 -7.13
CA ARG A 141 6.17 6.15 -6.53
C ARG A 141 6.04 7.59 -6.95
N LYS A 142 6.47 8.49 -6.08
CA LYS A 142 6.50 9.94 -6.31
C LYS A 142 5.14 10.52 -6.67
N VAL A 143 4.08 10.05 -6.02
CA VAL A 143 2.73 10.59 -6.12
C VAL A 143 2.71 11.99 -5.49
N ALA A 144 2.33 13.00 -6.26
CA ALA A 144 2.23 14.37 -5.76
C ALA A 144 1.04 14.52 -4.81
N ILE A 145 1.15 15.47 -3.87
CA ILE A 145 0.04 15.88 -3.01
C ILE A 145 -0.47 17.23 -3.54
N ASP A 146 -1.69 17.24 -4.04
CA ASP A 146 -2.33 18.45 -4.52
C ASP A 146 -2.92 19.27 -3.37
N LYS A 147 -3.00 20.58 -3.56
CA LYS A 147 -3.67 21.49 -2.64
C LYS A 147 -4.97 21.97 -3.27
N VAL A 148 -6.08 21.68 -2.61
CA VAL A 148 -7.41 22.06 -3.07
C VAL A 148 -7.93 23.22 -2.20
N TYR A 149 -8.52 24.21 -2.86
CA TYR A 149 -8.99 25.48 -2.29
C TYR A 149 -10.49 25.68 -2.55
#